data_AF-A0A4R6STC5-F1
#
_entry.id   AF-A0A4R6STC5-F1
#
_cell.length_a   1.000
_cell.length_b   1.000
_cell.length_c   1.000
_cell.angle_alpha   90.00
_cell.angle_beta   90.00
_cell.angle_gamma   90.00
#
_symmetry.space_group_name_H-M   'P 1'
#
loop_
_entity.id
_entity.type
_entity.pdbx_description
1 polymer ?
#
loop_
_entity_poly.entity_id
_entity_poly.type
_entity_poly.pdbx_seq_one_letter_code
_entity_poly.pdbx_strand_id
1 'polypeptide(L)'
;MCKVYNEVGCITTINSHLIRNNINDLKSLKEIIDFKNSYADVRKEIISHHTLLIEQEKKILEEEISHLKDSIIAKENEVREQLLQEIEKLKYRLTNLIFKNVTVFRVLTRFCKKIILKLKIWTNKLLFSFRIKKSIQHLIHFLTKKTERYEYIVSFFNDAVEESSLSQTKHLDKKKAVIDEINNSIYGALGEQMVVKELKTLADDYILINDFNCTFDPPLYNSRERNYIRSIQVDHILISPFGVFIIETKNWSKESQNNLSLRSPVEQIKRTNLALYKMLVSEESYSDLMLSRHHWGERKVPLKNIIVLINQKPIEEFKYVKVLTLNQLLGYIKYFEPTFSTRETQKIADYLLARNFRAIVD
;
A
#
# COMPACT_ATOMS: atom_id res chain seq x y z
N MET A 1 -4.46 -35.49 9.59
CA MET A 1 -3.69 -34.22 9.62
C MET A 1 -4.23 -33.39 10.77
N CYS A 2 -3.37 -32.72 11.55
CA CYS A 2 -3.75 -31.92 12.71
C CYS A 2 -4.91 -30.98 12.41
N LYS A 3 -5.93 -30.97 13.27
CA LYS A 3 -7.06 -30.04 13.13
C LYS A 3 -6.59 -28.65 13.55
N VAL A 4 -6.86 -27.64 12.74
CA VAL A 4 -6.41 -26.26 13.01
C VAL A 4 -7.61 -25.32 13.11
N TYR A 5 -7.69 -24.60 14.21
CA TYR A 5 -8.69 -23.59 14.50
C TYR A 5 -8.04 -22.21 14.57
N ASN A 6 -8.79 -21.21 14.11
CA ASN A 6 -8.41 -19.80 13.99
C ASN A 6 -7.24 -19.50 13.04
N GLU A 7 -7.21 -18.26 12.57
CA GLU A 7 -6.06 -17.69 11.89
C GLU A 7 -5.01 -17.22 12.91
N VAL A 8 -3.84 -16.90 12.39
CA VAL A 8 -2.69 -16.42 13.13
C VAL A 8 -2.91 -14.96 13.53
N GLY A 9 -2.65 -14.59 14.79
CA GLY A 9 -3.07 -13.28 15.35
C GLY A 9 -2.41 -12.08 14.67
N CYS A 10 -1.14 -12.20 14.29
CA CYS A 10 -0.46 -11.16 13.53
C CYS A 10 -1.11 -10.92 12.15
N ILE A 11 -1.69 -11.93 11.50
CA ILE A 11 -2.38 -11.78 10.20
C ILE A 11 -3.65 -10.95 10.38
N THR A 12 -4.43 -11.23 11.42
CA THR A 12 -5.64 -10.46 11.75
C THR A 12 -5.31 -8.97 11.95
N THR A 13 -4.19 -8.69 12.63
CA THR A 13 -3.70 -7.32 12.88
C THR A 13 -3.28 -6.63 11.58
N ILE A 14 -2.52 -7.33 10.72
CA ILE A 14 -2.11 -6.83 9.40
C ILE A 14 -3.33 -6.48 8.55
N ASN A 15 -4.28 -7.40 8.42
CA ASN A 15 -5.47 -7.21 7.59
C ASN A 15 -6.29 -6.01 8.07
N SER A 16 -6.49 -5.89 9.40
CA SER A 16 -7.21 -4.76 9.98
C SER A 16 -6.52 -3.42 9.70
N HIS A 17 -5.18 -3.37 9.75
CA HIS A 17 -4.42 -2.14 9.46
C HIS A 17 -4.47 -1.75 7.98
N LEU A 18 -4.38 -2.74 7.07
CA LEU A 18 -4.46 -2.51 5.64
C LEU A 18 -5.84 -1.98 5.22
N ILE A 19 -6.92 -2.58 5.74
CA ILE A 19 -8.30 -2.15 5.47
C ILE A 19 -8.53 -0.71 5.95
N ARG A 20 -8.09 -0.37 7.16
CA ARG A 20 -8.20 1.00 7.72
C ARG A 20 -7.49 2.05 6.87
N ASN A 21 -6.47 1.65 6.12
CA ASN A 21 -5.70 2.52 5.23
C ASN A 21 -6.12 2.44 3.75
N ASN A 22 -7.25 1.79 3.45
CA ASN A 22 -7.78 1.57 2.10
C ASN A 22 -6.83 0.79 1.16
N ILE A 23 -6.06 -0.16 1.70
CA ILE A 23 -5.21 -1.06 0.92
C ILE A 23 -5.91 -2.43 0.85
N ASN A 24 -6.70 -2.64 -0.19
CA ASN A 24 -7.55 -3.84 -0.35
C ASN A 24 -6.99 -4.86 -1.35
N ASP A 25 -5.91 -4.51 -2.04
CA ASP A 25 -5.30 -5.30 -3.11
C ASP A 25 -4.26 -6.31 -2.60
N LEU A 26 -3.79 -6.16 -1.35
CA LEU A 26 -2.90 -7.12 -0.68
C LEU A 26 -3.71 -7.99 0.29
N LYS A 27 -4.04 -9.21 -0.15
CA LYS A 27 -4.90 -10.17 0.57
C LYS A 27 -4.12 -11.25 1.30
N SER A 28 -2.83 -11.43 0.99
CA SER A 28 -2.00 -12.46 1.60
C SER A 28 -0.65 -11.93 2.07
N LEU A 29 -0.08 -12.57 3.09
CA LEU A 29 1.27 -12.25 3.57
C LEU A 29 2.32 -12.37 2.46
N LYS A 30 2.12 -13.32 1.53
CA LYS A 30 2.96 -13.48 0.36
C LYS A 30 2.91 -12.23 -0.54
N GLU A 31 1.71 -11.72 -0.86
CA GLU A 31 1.56 -10.51 -1.66
C GLU A 31 2.21 -9.29 -1.00
N ILE A 32 2.13 -9.17 0.33
CA ILE A 32 2.80 -8.09 1.07
C ILE A 32 4.33 -8.19 0.92
N ILE A 33 4.88 -9.40 1.01
CA ILE A 33 6.32 -9.65 0.85
C ILE A 33 6.76 -9.41 -0.59
N ASP A 34 5.98 -9.92 -1.55
CA ASP A 34 6.23 -9.73 -2.97
C ASP A 34 6.24 -8.24 -3.31
N PHE A 35 5.27 -7.47 -2.80
CA PHE A 35 5.25 -6.00 -2.91
C PHE A 35 6.50 -5.34 -2.31
N LYS A 36 6.91 -5.74 -1.10
CA LYS A 36 8.10 -5.16 -0.46
C LYS A 36 9.36 -5.42 -1.28
N ASN A 37 9.49 -6.62 -1.85
CA ASN A 37 10.63 -7.01 -2.67
C ASN A 37 10.61 -6.31 -4.02
N SER A 38 9.44 -6.14 -4.64
CA SER A 38 9.30 -5.51 -5.96
C SER A 38 9.17 -3.99 -5.92
N TYR A 39 9.02 -3.36 -4.75
CA TYR A 39 8.77 -1.92 -4.62
C TYR A 39 9.80 -1.06 -5.36
N ALA A 40 11.09 -1.36 -5.19
CA ALA A 40 12.17 -0.59 -5.83
C ALA A 40 12.12 -0.73 -7.36
N ASP A 41 11.84 -1.93 -7.86
CA ASP A 41 11.75 -2.22 -9.29
C ASP A 41 10.53 -1.57 -9.91
N VAL A 42 9.35 -1.68 -9.28
CA VAL A 42 8.10 -1.04 -9.75
C VAL A 42 8.25 0.48 -9.74
N ARG A 43 8.85 1.06 -8.70
CA ARG A 43 9.10 2.50 -8.65
C ARG A 43 10.04 2.95 -9.78
N LYS A 44 11.09 2.17 -10.06
CA LYS A 44 12.02 2.42 -11.16
C LYS A 44 11.34 2.28 -12.53
N GLU A 45 10.45 1.31 -12.69
CA GLU A 45 9.67 1.09 -13.91
C GLU A 45 8.75 2.28 -14.19
N ILE A 46 8.03 2.78 -13.19
CA ILE A 46 7.21 4.00 -13.30
C ILE A 46 8.08 5.17 -13.78
N ILE A 47 9.22 5.42 -13.13
CA ILE A 47 10.12 6.52 -13.51
C ILE A 47 10.65 6.33 -14.94
N SER A 48 11.03 5.11 -15.31
CA SER A 48 11.51 4.79 -16.66
C SER A 48 10.43 4.99 -17.73
N HIS A 49 9.18 4.61 -17.42
CA HIS A 49 8.04 4.83 -18.32
C HIS A 49 7.80 6.32 -18.54
N HIS A 50 7.77 7.10 -17.46
CA HIS A 50 7.60 8.56 -17.55
C HIS A 50 8.80 9.24 -18.22
N THR A 51 10.01 8.72 -18.07
CA THR A 51 11.19 9.19 -18.81
C THR A 51 10.96 9.04 -20.32
N LEU A 52 10.49 7.88 -20.76
CA LEU A 52 10.18 7.65 -22.18
C LEU A 52 9.07 8.59 -22.68
N LEU A 53 8.03 8.82 -21.88
CA LEU A 53 6.95 9.75 -22.23
C LEU A 53 7.44 11.19 -22.40
N ILE A 54 8.31 11.67 -21.50
CA ILE A 54 8.89 13.01 -21.61
C ILE A 54 9.86 13.13 -22.79
N GLU A 55 10.63 12.08 -23.10
CA GLU A 55 11.45 12.05 -24.33
C GLU A 55 10.60 12.13 -25.60
N GLN A 56 9.47 11.43 -25.62
CA GLN A 56 8.52 11.48 -26.74
C GLN A 56 7.86 12.86 -26.83
N GLU A 57 7.41 13.42 -25.70
CA GLU A 57 6.85 14.78 -25.62
C GLU A 57 7.84 15.80 -26.17
N LYS A 58 9.13 15.71 -25.80
CA LYS A 58 10.19 16.58 -26.29
C LYS A 58 10.31 16.56 -27.82
N LYS A 59 10.32 15.37 -28.43
CA LYS A 59 10.40 15.22 -29.90
C LYS A 59 9.17 15.79 -30.60
N ILE A 60 7.99 15.49 -30.08
CA ILE A 60 6.72 16.02 -30.60
C ILE A 60 6.71 17.55 -30.53
N LEU A 61 7.13 18.14 -29.40
CA LEU A 61 7.19 19.59 -29.24
C LEU A 61 8.18 20.22 -30.23
N GLU A 62 9.33 19.61 -30.48
CA GLU A 62 10.31 20.09 -31.46
C GLU A 62 9.72 20.16 -32.88
N GLU A 63 9.03 19.10 -33.31
CA GLU A 63 8.33 19.02 -34.60
C GLU A 63 7.19 20.05 -34.69
N GLU A 64 6.35 20.15 -33.65
CA GLU A 64 5.22 21.08 -33.59
C GLU A 64 5.69 22.54 -33.58
N ILE A 65 6.78 22.86 -32.88
CA ILE A 65 7.37 24.21 -32.85
C ILE A 65 7.86 24.58 -34.25
N SER A 66 8.54 23.65 -34.95
CA SER A 66 8.98 23.88 -36.33
C SER A 66 7.80 24.14 -37.26
N HIS A 67 6.79 23.27 -37.23
CA HIS A 67 5.59 23.41 -38.06
C HIS A 67 4.80 24.71 -37.76
N LEU A 68 4.71 25.11 -36.48
CA LEU A 68 4.05 26.36 -36.10
C LEU A 68 4.79 27.60 -36.61
N LYS A 69 6.14 27.59 -36.61
CA LYS A 69 6.93 28.68 -37.19
C LYS A 69 6.64 28.82 -38.69
N ASP A 70 6.64 27.72 -39.42
CA ASP A 70 6.32 27.71 -40.85
C ASP A 70 4.89 28.18 -41.12
N SER A 71 3.94 27.72 -40.31
CA SER A 71 2.52 28.13 -40.40
C SER A 71 2.32 29.63 -40.15
N ILE A 72 3.06 30.22 -39.19
CA ILE A 72 3.02 31.66 -38.92
C ILE A 72 3.54 32.44 -40.13
N ILE A 73 4.68 32.02 -40.70
CA ILE A 73 5.27 32.67 -41.88
C ILE A 73 4.32 32.58 -43.08
N ALA A 74 3.75 31.40 -43.33
CA ALA A 74 2.79 31.19 -44.40
C ALA A 74 1.55 32.07 -44.23
N LYS A 75 0.99 32.13 -43.01
CA LYS A 75 -0.20 32.94 -42.72
C LYS A 75 0.08 34.43 -42.82
N GLU A 76 1.24 34.88 -42.35
CA GLU A 76 1.69 36.25 -42.48
C GLU A 76 1.78 36.68 -43.94
N ASN A 77 2.37 35.84 -44.80
CA ASN A 77 2.49 36.10 -46.24
C ASN A 77 1.12 36.10 -46.94
N GLU A 78 0.24 35.14 -46.62
CA GLU A 78 -1.12 35.08 -47.18
C GLU A 78 -1.92 36.36 -46.87
N VAL A 79 -1.92 36.80 -45.61
CA VAL A 79 -2.65 38.01 -45.19
C VAL A 79 -2.01 39.27 -45.79
N ARG A 80 -0.67 39.31 -45.88
CA ARG A 80 0.06 40.40 -46.52
C ARG A 80 -0.33 40.54 -47.99
N GLU A 81 -0.35 39.44 -48.75
CA GLU A 81 -0.75 39.43 -50.16
C GLU A 81 -2.20 39.86 -50.35
N GLN A 82 -3.13 39.34 -49.53
CA GLN A 82 -4.54 39.74 -49.57
C GLN A 82 -4.71 41.25 -49.34
N LEU A 83 -4.03 41.81 -48.34
CA LEU A 83 -4.09 43.25 -48.05
C LEU A 83 -3.44 44.10 -49.16
N LEU A 84 -2.36 43.64 -49.78
CA LEU A 84 -1.73 44.31 -50.92
C LEU A 84 -2.67 44.33 -52.13
N GLN A 85 -3.30 43.21 -52.45
CA GLN A 85 -4.31 43.11 -53.52
C GLN A 85 -5.52 44.02 -53.25
N GLU A 86 -5.98 44.12 -51.99
CA GLU A 86 -7.04 45.07 -51.61
C GLU A 86 -6.63 46.52 -51.86
N ILE A 87 -5.40 46.90 -51.49
CA ILE A 87 -4.86 48.25 -51.71
C ILE A 87 -4.74 48.54 -53.21
N GLU A 88 -4.25 47.60 -54.02
CA GLU A 88 -4.15 47.77 -55.47
C GLU A 88 -5.52 47.91 -56.13
N LYS A 89 -6.49 47.08 -55.74
CA LYS A 89 -7.88 47.19 -56.21
C LYS A 89 -8.50 48.55 -55.87
N LEU A 90 -8.19 49.10 -54.69
CA LEU A 90 -8.62 50.45 -54.30
C LEU A 90 -7.90 51.53 -55.12
N LYS A 91 -6.60 51.40 -55.40
CA LYS A 91 -5.84 52.31 -56.28
C LYS A 91 -6.39 52.30 -57.71
N TYR A 92 -6.69 51.12 -58.27
CA TYR A 92 -7.28 50.97 -59.60
C TYR A 92 -8.68 51.61 -59.69
N ARG A 93 -9.51 51.45 -58.65
CA ARG A 93 -10.81 52.15 -58.55
C ARG A 93 -10.63 53.67 -58.49
N LEU A 94 -9.59 54.14 -57.81
CA LEU A 94 -9.27 55.57 -57.73
C LEU A 94 -8.84 56.13 -59.10
N THR A 95 -8.02 55.41 -59.87
CA THR A 95 -7.57 55.83 -61.20
C THR A 95 -8.70 55.81 -62.23
N ASN A 96 -9.55 54.77 -62.25
CA ASN A 96 -10.70 54.70 -63.16
C ASN A 96 -11.74 55.82 -62.93
N LEU A 97 -11.79 56.42 -61.74
CA LEU A 97 -12.64 57.58 -61.46
C LEU A 97 -12.14 58.88 -62.11
N ILE A 98 -10.88 58.92 -62.56
CA ILE A 98 -10.23 60.10 -63.14
C ILE A 98 -10.58 60.27 -64.65
N PHE A 99 -10.91 59.19 -65.37
CA PHE A 99 -10.93 59.14 -66.85
C PHE A 99 -12.32 59.24 -67.54
N LYS A 100 -13.34 59.91 -66.97
CA LYS A 100 -14.67 60.01 -67.63
C LYS A 100 -15.29 61.41 -67.54
N ASN A 101 -15.47 62.09 -68.67
CA ASN A 101 -16.07 63.45 -68.78
C ASN A 101 -17.54 63.51 -68.33
N VAL A 102 -17.91 64.34 -67.35
CA VAL A 102 -19.33 64.62 -67.01
C VAL A 102 -19.58 65.90 -66.16
N THR A 103 -20.84 66.38 -66.22
CA THR A 103 -21.51 67.56 -65.60
C THR A 103 -21.35 67.82 -64.09
N VAL A 104 -21.58 69.07 -63.67
CA VAL A 104 -21.28 69.70 -62.35
C VAL A 104 -21.77 68.91 -61.11
N PHE A 105 -23.02 68.42 -61.05
CA PHE A 105 -23.51 67.65 -59.88
C PHE A 105 -22.82 66.26 -59.74
N ARG A 106 -22.35 65.69 -60.86
CA ARG A 106 -21.52 64.47 -60.86
C ARG A 106 -20.07 64.76 -60.42
N VAL A 107 -19.63 66.02 -60.40
CA VAL A 107 -18.31 66.44 -59.90
C VAL A 107 -18.25 66.36 -58.38
N LEU A 108 -19.24 66.89 -57.67
CA LEU A 108 -19.28 66.89 -56.20
C LEU A 108 -19.35 65.45 -55.65
N THR A 109 -20.24 64.64 -56.21
CA THR A 109 -20.39 63.21 -55.85
C THR A 109 -19.12 62.40 -56.16
N ARG A 110 -18.40 62.71 -57.23
CA ARG A 110 -17.07 62.12 -57.51
C ARG A 110 -16.01 62.57 -56.53
N PHE A 111 -16.00 63.84 -56.15
CA PHE A 111 -15.06 64.39 -55.19
C PHE A 111 -15.19 63.70 -53.83
N CYS A 112 -16.43 63.54 -53.34
CA CYS A 112 -16.73 62.76 -52.14
C CYS A 112 -16.27 61.30 -52.29
N LYS A 113 -16.57 60.63 -53.41
CA LYS A 113 -16.10 59.25 -53.68
C LYS A 113 -14.56 59.13 -53.69
N LYS A 114 -13.87 60.14 -54.24
CA LYS A 114 -12.40 60.21 -54.28
C LYS A 114 -11.81 60.36 -52.88
N ILE A 115 -12.40 61.22 -52.05
CA ILE A 115 -12.01 61.40 -50.65
C ILE A 115 -12.22 60.11 -49.87
N ILE A 116 -13.40 59.46 -50.02
CA ILE A 116 -13.71 58.18 -49.37
C ILE A 116 -12.70 57.10 -49.77
N LEU A 117 -12.35 56.98 -51.05
CA LEU A 117 -11.35 56.01 -51.51
C LEU A 117 -9.94 56.32 -51.01
N LYS A 118 -9.53 57.60 -50.99
CA LYS A 118 -8.24 58.01 -50.43
C LYS A 118 -8.15 57.71 -48.93
N LEU A 119 -9.20 58.03 -48.17
CA LEU A 119 -9.34 57.67 -46.76
C LEU A 119 -9.25 56.16 -46.58
N LYS A 120 -9.96 55.38 -47.40
CA LYS A 120 -9.95 53.90 -47.32
C LYS A 120 -8.58 53.28 -47.66
N ILE A 121 -7.84 53.85 -48.62
CA ILE A 121 -6.45 53.43 -48.90
C ILE A 121 -5.55 53.79 -47.71
N TRP A 122 -5.70 55.00 -47.17
CA TRP A 122 -4.91 55.46 -46.04
C TRP A 122 -5.16 54.63 -44.78
N THR A 123 -6.41 54.33 -44.43
CA THR A 123 -6.75 53.49 -43.27
C THR A 123 -6.27 52.04 -43.43
N ASN A 124 -6.38 51.45 -44.63
CA ASN A 124 -5.84 50.11 -44.88
C ASN A 124 -4.30 50.06 -44.76
N LYS A 125 -3.59 51.11 -45.20
CA LYS A 125 -2.14 51.23 -44.98
C LYS A 125 -1.80 51.40 -43.50
N LEU A 126 -2.55 52.22 -42.78
CA LEU A 126 -2.30 52.52 -41.36
C LEU A 126 -2.56 51.31 -40.46
N LEU A 127 -3.61 50.52 -40.74
CA LEU A 127 -3.98 49.32 -40.00
C LEU A 127 -3.31 48.03 -40.51
N PHE A 128 -2.41 48.14 -41.49
CA PHE A 128 -1.82 46.99 -42.19
C PHE A 128 -1.11 46.03 -41.25
N SER A 129 -0.13 46.54 -40.48
CA SER A 129 0.64 45.76 -39.52
C SER A 129 -0.23 45.20 -38.39
N PHE A 130 -1.22 45.98 -37.94
CA PHE A 130 -2.16 45.55 -36.90
C PHE A 130 -3.01 44.36 -37.35
N ARG A 131 -3.52 44.36 -38.59
CA ARG A 131 -4.30 43.25 -39.13
C ARG A 131 -3.47 41.98 -39.26
N ILE A 132 -2.23 42.10 -39.74
CA ILE A 132 -1.28 40.99 -39.81
C ILE A 132 -1.05 40.43 -38.40
N LYS A 133 -0.63 41.26 -37.44
CA LYS A 133 -0.38 40.84 -36.05
C LYS A 133 -1.59 40.16 -35.41
N LYS A 134 -2.79 40.73 -35.60
CA LYS A 134 -4.04 40.16 -35.08
C LYS A 134 -4.34 38.78 -35.69
N SER A 135 -4.05 38.58 -36.98
CA SER A 135 -4.31 37.31 -37.67
C SER A 135 -3.41 36.16 -37.20
N ILE A 136 -2.19 36.47 -36.72
CA ILE A 136 -1.21 35.47 -36.25
C ILE A 136 -1.12 35.37 -34.72
N GLN A 137 -1.80 36.23 -33.97
CA GLN A 137 -1.66 36.34 -32.51
C GLN A 137 -1.93 35.00 -31.79
N HIS A 138 -2.95 34.26 -32.21
CA HIS A 138 -3.26 32.94 -31.65
C HIS A 138 -2.11 31.96 -31.89
N LEU A 139 -1.57 31.91 -33.11
CA LEU A 139 -0.45 31.02 -33.46
C LEU A 139 0.81 31.36 -32.66
N ILE A 140 1.12 32.65 -32.49
CA ILE A 140 2.23 33.10 -31.64
C ILE A 140 2.03 32.64 -30.20
N HIS A 141 0.82 32.78 -29.65
CA HIS A 141 0.51 32.32 -28.29
C HIS A 141 0.72 30.81 -28.12
N PHE A 142 0.29 30.00 -29.10
CA PHE A 142 0.54 28.56 -29.09
C PHE A 142 2.03 28.24 -29.21
N LEU A 143 2.76 28.94 -30.08
CA LEU A 143 4.20 28.79 -30.23
C LEU A 143 4.92 29.11 -28.92
N THR A 144 4.59 30.22 -28.25
CA THR A 144 5.18 30.61 -26.97
C THR A 144 4.96 29.53 -25.91
N LYS A 145 3.72 29.07 -25.72
CA LYS A 145 3.43 28.00 -24.74
C LYS A 145 4.20 26.70 -25.00
N LYS A 146 4.27 26.26 -26.26
CA LYS A 146 5.02 25.05 -26.62
C LYS A 146 6.53 25.24 -26.46
N THR A 147 7.03 26.43 -26.80
CA THR A 147 8.45 26.78 -26.62
C THR A 147 8.83 26.81 -25.15
N GLU A 148 8.02 27.43 -24.28
CA GLU A 148 8.23 27.43 -22.83
C GLU A 148 8.26 26.00 -22.26
N ARG A 149 7.32 25.13 -22.66
CA ARG A 149 7.31 23.73 -22.23
C ARG A 149 8.55 22.97 -22.74
N TYR A 150 8.93 23.16 -24.00
CA TYR A 150 10.11 22.53 -24.58
C TYR A 150 11.40 22.97 -23.86
N GLU A 151 11.57 24.27 -23.62
CA GLU A 151 12.71 24.84 -22.90
C GLU A 151 12.78 24.32 -21.46
N TYR A 152 11.62 24.19 -20.81
CA TYR A 152 11.52 23.57 -19.49
C TYR A 152 12.00 22.10 -19.51
N ILE A 153 11.51 21.27 -20.44
CA ILE A 153 11.95 19.87 -20.55
C ILE A 153 13.45 19.77 -20.86
N VAL A 154 13.99 20.65 -21.70
CA VAL A 154 15.42 20.66 -22.05
C VAL A 154 16.29 21.03 -20.85
N SER A 155 15.87 22.02 -20.06
CA SER A 155 16.66 22.57 -18.95
C SER A 155 16.49 21.77 -17.66
N PHE A 156 15.30 21.20 -17.44
CA PHE A 156 14.87 20.56 -16.20
C PHE A 156 14.21 19.20 -16.48
N PHE A 157 14.88 18.37 -17.27
CA PHE A 157 14.34 17.09 -17.73
C PHE A 157 13.90 16.18 -16.58
N ASN A 158 14.73 16.06 -15.54
CA ASN A 158 14.41 15.22 -14.38
C ASN A 158 13.18 15.72 -13.62
N ASP A 159 13.04 17.05 -13.46
CA ASP A 159 11.89 17.65 -12.79
C ASP A 159 10.60 17.41 -13.59
N ALA A 160 10.67 17.48 -14.92
CA ALA A 160 9.54 17.15 -15.79
C ALA A 160 9.10 15.68 -15.66
N VAL A 161 10.06 14.76 -15.51
CA VAL A 161 9.79 13.33 -15.26
C VAL A 161 9.20 13.14 -13.86
N GLU A 162 9.72 13.83 -12.86
CA GLU A 162 9.20 13.79 -11.49
C GLU A 162 7.76 14.30 -11.42
N GLU A 163 7.46 15.47 -12.00
CA GLU A 163 6.12 16.04 -12.06
C GLU A 163 5.14 15.09 -12.76
N SER A 164 5.56 14.50 -13.87
CA SER A 164 4.75 13.54 -14.64
C SER A 164 4.46 12.26 -13.85
N SER A 165 5.45 11.72 -13.14
CA SER A 165 5.33 10.46 -12.38
C SER A 165 4.75 10.63 -10.97
N LEU A 166 4.64 11.88 -10.48
CA LEU A 166 4.31 12.21 -9.09
C LEU A 166 3.06 11.50 -8.56
N SER A 167 1.99 11.45 -9.36
CA SER A 167 0.73 10.82 -8.93
C SER A 167 0.93 9.32 -8.62
N GLN A 168 1.62 8.61 -9.51
CA GLN A 168 1.85 7.17 -9.38
C GLN A 168 2.87 6.85 -8.29
N THR A 169 3.98 7.58 -8.25
CA THR A 169 5.03 7.40 -7.24
C THR A 169 4.51 7.73 -5.84
N LYS A 170 3.74 8.82 -5.68
CA LYS A 170 3.13 9.17 -4.40
C LYS A 170 2.14 8.11 -3.89
N HIS A 171 1.35 7.52 -4.79
CA HIS A 171 0.45 6.44 -4.41
C HIS A 171 1.23 5.20 -3.94
N LEU A 172 2.26 4.81 -4.69
CA LEU A 172 3.14 3.69 -4.36
C LEU A 172 3.88 3.92 -3.03
N ASP A 173 4.42 5.12 -2.83
CA ASP A 173 5.18 5.51 -1.64
C ASP A 173 4.28 5.56 -0.41
N LYS A 174 3.04 6.06 -0.53
CA LYS A 174 2.04 6.00 0.55
C LYS A 174 1.75 4.55 0.95
N LYS A 175 1.55 3.67 -0.03
CA LYS A 175 1.31 2.24 0.22
C LYS A 175 2.49 1.60 0.93
N LYS A 176 3.73 1.92 0.52
CA LYS A 176 4.96 1.45 1.17
C LYS A 176 5.07 1.91 2.61
N ALA A 177 4.78 3.19 2.89
CA ALA A 177 4.82 3.74 4.25
C ALA A 177 3.87 2.99 5.21
N VAL A 178 2.62 2.74 4.80
CA VAL A 178 1.65 1.99 5.61
C VAL A 178 2.13 0.56 5.89
N ILE A 179 2.77 -0.10 4.92
CA ILE A 179 3.32 -1.45 5.09
C ILE A 179 4.53 -1.45 6.03
N ASP A 180 5.35 -0.40 6.00
CA ASP A 180 6.50 -0.27 6.89
C ASP A 180 6.10 -0.07 8.35
N GLU A 181 4.96 0.58 8.62
CA GLU A 181 4.41 0.72 9.98
C GLU A 181 4.12 -0.64 10.63
N ILE A 182 3.70 -1.63 9.84
CA ILE A 182 3.33 -2.97 10.32
C ILE A 182 4.43 -4.01 10.11
N ASN A 183 5.67 -3.58 9.82
CA ASN A 183 6.78 -4.47 9.51
C ASN A 183 7.06 -5.50 10.62
N ASN A 184 6.94 -5.08 11.89
CA ASN A 184 7.08 -5.98 13.03
C ASN A 184 6.01 -7.08 13.05
N SER A 185 4.75 -6.73 12.75
CA SER A 185 3.65 -7.68 12.65
C SER A 185 3.84 -8.63 11.47
N ILE A 186 4.39 -8.17 10.35
CA ILE A 186 4.74 -9.02 9.19
C ILE A 186 5.77 -10.09 9.60
N TYR A 187 6.83 -9.72 10.32
CA TYR A 187 7.81 -10.68 10.81
C TYR A 187 7.24 -11.64 11.86
N GLY A 188 6.35 -11.15 12.73
CA GLY A 188 5.60 -12.00 13.67
C GLY A 188 4.75 -13.04 12.93
N ALA A 189 3.92 -12.59 11.98
CA ALA A 189 3.07 -13.45 11.15
C ALA A 189 3.89 -14.51 10.39
N LEU A 190 5.05 -14.16 9.86
CA LEU A 190 5.95 -15.12 9.20
C LEU A 190 6.39 -16.22 10.15
N GLY A 191 6.81 -15.85 11.38
CA GLY A 191 7.23 -16.84 12.37
C GLY A 191 6.09 -17.76 12.77
N GLU A 192 4.93 -17.18 13.12
CA GLU A 192 3.74 -17.94 13.52
C GLU A 192 3.27 -18.87 12.38
N GLN A 193 3.28 -18.43 11.12
CA GLN A 193 2.95 -19.28 9.98
C GLN A 193 3.92 -20.46 9.81
N MET A 194 5.22 -20.28 10.05
CA MET A 194 6.20 -21.36 9.99
C MET A 194 5.91 -22.42 11.06
N VAL A 195 5.57 -22.00 12.29
CA VAL A 195 5.17 -22.91 13.37
C VAL A 195 3.88 -23.65 13.01
N VAL A 196 2.85 -22.95 12.53
CA VAL A 196 1.59 -23.59 12.10
C VAL A 196 1.83 -24.61 10.99
N LYS A 197 2.69 -24.30 10.00
CA LYS A 197 3.03 -25.22 8.91
C LYS A 197 3.68 -26.49 9.45
N GLU A 198 4.61 -26.36 10.39
CA GLU A 198 5.28 -27.50 11.01
C GLU A 198 4.30 -28.35 11.83
N LEU A 199 3.48 -27.71 12.68
CA LEU A 199 2.49 -28.40 13.52
C LEU A 199 1.38 -29.08 12.71
N LYS A 200 1.01 -28.53 11.55
CA LYS A 200 0.02 -29.14 10.64
C LYS A 200 0.42 -30.54 10.18
N THR A 201 1.71 -30.89 10.19
CA THR A 201 2.20 -32.21 9.80
C THR A 201 1.86 -33.32 10.82
N LEU A 202 1.43 -32.95 12.03
CA LEU A 202 1.02 -33.90 13.06
C LEU A 202 -0.27 -34.65 12.66
N ALA A 203 -0.55 -35.75 13.38
CA ALA A 203 -1.73 -36.57 13.17
C ALA A 203 -3.03 -35.84 13.58
N ASP A 204 -4.19 -36.40 13.22
CA ASP A 204 -5.52 -35.80 13.44
C ASP A 204 -6.03 -35.87 14.89
N ASP A 205 -5.34 -36.61 15.74
CA ASP A 205 -5.48 -36.60 17.20
C ASP A 205 -4.78 -35.41 17.87
N TYR A 206 -4.14 -34.53 17.10
CA TYR A 206 -3.66 -33.22 17.53
C TYR A 206 -4.64 -32.12 17.09
N ILE A 207 -4.86 -31.15 17.97
CA ILE A 207 -5.73 -30.00 17.74
C ILE A 207 -4.95 -28.74 18.05
N LEU A 208 -4.80 -27.87 17.05
CA LEU A 208 -4.12 -26.58 17.15
C LEU A 208 -5.15 -25.46 17.18
N ILE A 209 -5.07 -24.60 18.18
CA ILE A 209 -5.85 -23.36 18.30
C ILE A 209 -4.87 -22.20 18.20
N ASN A 210 -4.98 -21.40 17.14
CA ASN A 210 -4.19 -20.19 16.97
C ASN A 210 -4.87 -18.98 17.64
N ASP A 211 -4.07 -17.98 18.00
CA ASP A 211 -4.53 -16.69 18.54
C ASP A 211 -5.59 -16.85 19.64
N PHE A 212 -5.26 -17.68 20.64
CA PHE A 212 -6.17 -17.95 21.73
C PHE A 212 -6.23 -16.75 22.68
N ASN A 213 -7.43 -16.22 22.87
CA ASN A 213 -7.69 -15.06 23.70
C ASN A 213 -8.76 -15.37 24.74
N CYS A 214 -8.48 -15.05 26.00
CA CYS A 214 -9.42 -15.28 27.09
C CYS A 214 -9.38 -14.14 28.09
N THR A 215 -10.56 -13.73 28.55
CA THR A 215 -10.76 -12.71 29.59
C THR A 215 -11.33 -13.35 30.84
N PHE A 216 -10.91 -12.85 32.00
CA PHE A 216 -11.30 -13.36 33.32
C PHE A 216 -12.02 -12.26 34.10
N ASP A 217 -13.25 -12.56 34.51
CA ASP A 217 -14.05 -11.74 35.41
C ASP A 217 -14.64 -12.62 36.53
N PRO A 218 -14.21 -12.46 37.79
CA PRO A 218 -13.21 -11.51 38.26
C PRO A 218 -11.78 -11.85 37.76
N PRO A 219 -10.85 -10.87 37.72
CA PRO A 219 -9.47 -11.10 37.31
C PRO A 219 -8.75 -12.14 38.18
N LEU A 220 -7.90 -12.97 37.57
CA LEU A 220 -7.15 -13.99 38.30
C LEU A 220 -5.96 -13.38 39.06
N TYR A 221 -5.92 -13.53 40.38
CA TYR A 221 -4.78 -13.08 41.17
C TYR A 221 -3.54 -13.98 40.95
N ASN A 222 -2.40 -13.37 40.65
CA ASN A 222 -1.09 -14.01 40.56
C ASN A 222 -0.25 -13.64 41.79
N SER A 223 -0.15 -14.57 42.73
CA SER A 223 0.57 -14.35 43.99
C SER A 223 2.08 -14.17 43.81
N ARG A 224 2.67 -14.71 42.74
CA ARG A 224 4.12 -14.63 42.49
C ARG A 224 4.55 -13.23 42.10
N GLU A 225 3.77 -12.58 41.24
CA GLU A 225 4.04 -11.22 40.75
C GLU A 225 3.20 -10.15 41.46
N ARG A 226 2.34 -10.56 42.40
CA ARG A 226 1.39 -9.71 43.13
C ARG A 226 0.54 -8.83 42.21
N ASN A 227 0.10 -9.37 41.08
CA ASN A 227 -0.71 -8.68 40.09
C ASN A 227 -1.99 -9.47 39.76
N TYR A 228 -2.89 -8.85 38.99
CA TYR A 228 -4.11 -9.48 38.51
C TYR A 228 -4.05 -9.70 36.99
N ILE A 229 -4.46 -10.88 36.56
CA ILE A 229 -4.55 -11.27 35.16
C ILE A 229 -6.01 -11.11 34.72
N ARG A 230 -6.29 -10.05 33.97
CA ARG A 230 -7.60 -9.78 33.37
C ARG A 230 -7.80 -10.54 32.06
N SER A 231 -6.72 -10.76 31.32
CA SER A 231 -6.74 -11.47 30.05
C SER A 231 -5.39 -12.11 29.75
N ILE A 232 -5.43 -13.07 28.84
CA ILE A 232 -4.27 -13.71 28.21
C ILE A 232 -4.48 -13.79 26.70
N GLN A 233 -3.37 -13.74 25.98
CA GLN A 233 -3.27 -14.04 24.56
C GLN A 233 -2.15 -15.07 24.38
N VAL A 234 -2.37 -16.04 23.51
CA VAL A 234 -1.40 -17.09 23.19
C VAL A 234 -1.35 -17.28 21.68
N ASP A 235 -0.15 -17.25 21.11
CA ASP A 235 0.04 -17.43 19.67
C ASP A 235 -0.54 -18.79 19.23
N HIS A 236 -0.18 -19.85 19.94
CA HIS A 236 -0.64 -21.21 19.63
C HIS A 236 -0.87 -22.04 20.89
N ILE A 237 -2.01 -22.73 20.95
CA ILE A 237 -2.27 -23.82 21.89
C ILE A 237 -2.42 -25.11 21.09
N LEU A 238 -1.55 -26.08 21.37
CA LEU A 238 -1.63 -27.42 20.79
C LEU A 238 -2.11 -28.41 21.85
N ILE A 239 -3.29 -28.97 21.63
CA ILE A 239 -3.87 -30.03 22.44
C ILE A 239 -3.51 -31.37 21.80
N SER A 240 -3.02 -32.30 22.60
CA SER A 240 -2.52 -33.60 22.15
C SER A 240 -2.88 -34.72 23.14
N PRO A 241 -2.66 -35.99 22.79
CA PRO A 241 -2.73 -37.10 23.73
C PRO A 241 -1.78 -36.96 24.94
N PHE A 242 -0.73 -36.14 24.83
CA PHE A 242 0.29 -35.94 25.87
C PHE A 242 -0.07 -34.82 26.86
N GLY A 243 -1.09 -34.03 26.55
CA GLY A 243 -1.45 -32.80 27.28
C GLY A 243 -1.50 -31.59 26.36
N VAL A 244 -1.43 -30.40 26.97
CA VAL A 244 -1.58 -29.11 26.29
C VAL A 244 -0.24 -28.38 26.25
N PHE A 245 0.17 -28.01 25.04
CA PHE A 245 1.36 -27.21 24.79
C PHE A 245 0.95 -25.77 24.52
N ILE A 246 1.50 -24.87 25.33
CA ILE A 246 1.41 -23.42 25.15
C ILE A 246 2.66 -23.04 24.38
N ILE A 247 2.47 -22.52 23.17
CA ILE A 247 3.57 -22.24 22.25
C ILE A 247 3.54 -20.74 21.92
N GLU A 248 4.61 -20.05 22.31
CA GLU A 248 4.90 -18.67 21.95
C GLU A 248 5.91 -18.66 20.80
N THR A 249 5.69 -17.85 19.78
CA THR A 249 6.55 -17.77 18.60
C THR A 249 7.30 -16.45 18.58
N LYS A 250 8.62 -16.51 18.40
CA LYS A 250 9.46 -15.32 18.28
C LYS A 250 10.34 -15.41 17.03
N ASN A 251 10.16 -14.45 16.13
CA ASN A 251 11.00 -14.26 14.95
C ASN A 251 12.06 -13.16 15.20
N TRP A 252 12.85 -13.31 16.26
CA TRP A 252 13.81 -12.30 16.71
C TRP A 252 15.16 -12.43 16.01
N SER A 253 15.82 -11.30 15.77
CA SER A 253 17.24 -11.22 15.37
C SER A 253 18.15 -11.25 16.61
N LYS A 254 19.48 -11.29 16.41
CA LYS A 254 20.47 -11.13 17.50
C LYS A 254 20.25 -9.83 18.28
N GLU A 255 19.98 -8.75 17.56
CA GLU A 255 19.79 -7.43 18.14
C GLU A 255 18.52 -7.37 18.98
N SER A 256 17.43 -7.99 18.51
CA SER A 256 16.18 -8.08 19.28
C SER A 256 16.36 -8.87 20.57
N GLN A 257 17.17 -9.94 20.57
CA GLN A 257 17.42 -10.73 21.78
C GLN A 257 18.16 -9.96 22.87
N ASN A 258 19.05 -9.05 22.47
CA ASN A 258 19.81 -8.21 23.39
C ASN A 258 19.05 -6.95 23.84
N ASN A 259 17.85 -6.73 23.32
CA ASN A 259 17.06 -5.55 23.64
C ASN A 259 16.27 -5.74 24.95
N LEU A 260 16.78 -5.13 26.02
CA LEU A 260 16.16 -5.16 27.36
C LEU A 260 14.80 -4.44 27.44
N SER A 261 14.42 -3.63 26.45
CA SER A 261 13.12 -2.96 26.42
C SER A 261 11.98 -3.87 25.97
N LEU A 262 12.28 -5.04 25.40
CA LEU A 262 11.27 -6.02 25.03
C LEU A 262 10.79 -6.80 26.26
N ARG A 263 9.47 -6.99 26.37
CA ARG A 263 8.89 -7.83 27.40
C ARG A 263 9.43 -9.25 27.29
N SER A 264 9.80 -9.84 28.44
CA SER A 264 10.34 -11.20 28.50
C SER A 264 9.32 -12.23 28.00
N PRO A 265 9.64 -13.01 26.93
CA PRO A 265 8.78 -14.08 26.45
C PRO A 265 8.58 -15.19 27.50
N VAL A 266 9.59 -15.38 28.36
CA VAL A 266 9.55 -16.37 29.45
C VAL A 266 8.55 -15.96 30.52
N GLU A 267 8.43 -14.68 30.84
CA GLU A 267 7.43 -14.18 31.78
C GLU A 267 6.03 -14.22 31.18
N GLN A 268 5.90 -13.84 29.91
CA GLN A 268 4.63 -13.90 29.18
C GLN A 268 4.05 -15.32 29.20
N ILE A 269 4.83 -16.33 28.82
CA ILE A 269 4.34 -17.71 28.79
C ILE A 269 4.06 -18.27 30.18
N LYS A 270 4.82 -17.86 31.22
CA LYS A 270 4.55 -18.25 32.62
C LYS A 270 3.24 -17.66 33.12
N ARG A 271 2.96 -16.40 32.82
CA ARG A 271 1.69 -15.74 33.14
C ARG A 271 0.52 -16.45 32.46
N THR A 272 0.66 -16.77 31.17
CA THR A 272 -0.33 -17.53 30.41
C THR A 272 -0.56 -18.93 30.98
N ASN A 273 0.51 -19.65 31.31
CA ASN A 273 0.44 -20.97 31.92
C ASN A 273 -0.37 -20.97 33.22
N LEU A 274 -0.13 -19.99 34.11
CA LEU A 274 -0.85 -19.86 35.36
C LEU A 274 -2.36 -19.67 35.12
N ALA A 275 -2.72 -18.80 34.17
CA ALA A 275 -4.11 -18.52 33.84
C ALA A 275 -4.82 -19.74 33.24
N LEU A 276 -4.21 -20.41 32.25
CA LEU A 276 -4.74 -21.64 31.65
C LEU A 276 -4.84 -22.78 32.68
N TYR A 277 -3.86 -22.90 33.58
CA TYR A 277 -3.91 -23.88 34.65
C TYR A 277 -5.13 -23.66 35.56
N LYS A 278 -5.33 -22.42 36.03
CA LYS A 278 -6.50 -22.09 36.86
C LYS A 278 -7.81 -22.34 36.13
N MET A 279 -7.85 -22.07 34.83
CA MET A 279 -9.03 -22.29 34.01
C MET A 279 -9.35 -23.79 33.85
N LEU A 280 -8.35 -24.64 33.64
CA LEU A 280 -8.54 -26.09 33.43
C LEU A 280 -8.74 -26.89 34.73
N VAL A 281 -8.51 -26.28 35.89
CA VAL A 281 -8.57 -26.93 37.21
C VAL A 281 -9.69 -26.35 38.07
N SER A 282 -10.49 -25.39 37.57
CA SER A 282 -11.66 -24.90 38.30
C SER A 282 -12.72 -26.02 38.44
N GLU A 283 -13.54 -25.94 39.50
CA GLU A 283 -14.60 -26.92 39.74
C GLU A 283 -15.57 -27.03 38.55
N GLU A 284 -15.92 -25.89 37.94
CA GLU A 284 -16.69 -25.83 36.69
C GLU A 284 -16.01 -26.58 35.53
N SER A 285 -14.68 -26.49 35.43
CA SER A 285 -13.93 -27.17 34.36
C SER A 285 -13.95 -28.68 34.53
N TYR A 286 -13.87 -29.19 35.76
CA TYR A 286 -13.92 -30.63 36.01
C TYR A 286 -15.27 -31.25 35.64
N SER A 287 -16.39 -30.55 35.89
CA SER A 287 -17.72 -31.00 35.46
C SER A 287 -17.85 -31.00 33.94
N ASP A 288 -17.29 -30.00 33.25
CA ASP A 288 -17.40 -29.86 31.79
C ASP A 288 -16.47 -30.82 31.03
N LEU A 289 -15.22 -30.97 31.50
CA LEU A 289 -14.22 -31.81 30.84
C LEU A 289 -14.50 -33.31 31.01
N MET A 290 -15.12 -33.73 32.13
CA MET A 290 -15.43 -35.13 32.47
C MET A 290 -14.32 -36.10 32.02
N LEU A 291 -13.09 -35.84 32.46
CA LEU A 291 -11.94 -36.70 32.19
C LEU A 291 -12.10 -38.03 32.94
N SER A 292 -11.55 -39.11 32.37
CA SER A 292 -11.56 -40.40 33.06
C SER A 292 -10.88 -40.29 34.43
N ARG A 293 -11.53 -40.82 35.47
CA ARG A 293 -10.95 -40.87 36.82
C ARG A 293 -9.89 -41.95 36.89
N HIS A 294 -8.81 -41.65 37.60
CA HIS A 294 -7.83 -42.66 38.00
C HIS A 294 -8.17 -43.17 39.39
N HIS A 295 -7.78 -44.41 39.72
CA HIS A 295 -8.07 -45.00 41.03
C HIS A 295 -7.37 -44.27 42.19
N TRP A 296 -6.34 -43.47 41.91
CA TRP A 296 -5.66 -42.61 42.90
C TRP A 296 -6.23 -41.19 43.00
N GLY A 297 -7.18 -40.82 42.14
CA GLY A 297 -7.81 -39.50 42.17
C GLY A 297 -8.01 -38.86 40.80
N GLU A 298 -8.22 -37.55 40.82
CA GLU A 298 -8.47 -36.76 39.61
C GLU A 298 -7.19 -36.51 38.82
N ARG A 299 -7.28 -36.71 37.51
CA ARG A 299 -6.15 -36.53 36.60
C ARG A 299 -6.00 -35.06 36.24
N LYS A 300 -4.82 -34.51 36.50
CA LYS A 300 -4.45 -33.16 36.05
C LYS A 300 -4.14 -33.14 34.55
N VAL A 301 -4.55 -32.08 33.86
CA VAL A 301 -4.10 -31.77 32.49
C VAL A 301 -2.66 -31.24 32.52
N PRO A 302 -1.67 -31.94 31.95
CA PRO A 302 -0.30 -31.46 31.87
C PRO A 302 -0.22 -30.25 30.93
N LEU A 303 0.35 -29.15 31.43
CA LEU A 303 0.67 -27.97 30.63
C LEU A 303 2.17 -27.90 30.38
N LYS A 304 2.56 -27.63 29.14
CA LYS A 304 3.97 -27.53 28.71
C LYS A 304 4.19 -26.18 28.03
N ASN A 305 5.16 -25.42 28.52
CA ASN A 305 5.50 -24.10 27.99
C ASN A 305 6.64 -24.21 26.98
N ILE A 306 6.41 -23.75 25.77
CA ILE A 306 7.39 -23.74 24.69
C ILE A 306 7.52 -22.33 24.12
N ILE A 307 8.75 -21.87 23.96
CA ILE A 307 9.07 -20.72 23.11
C ILE A 307 9.77 -21.25 21.87
N VAL A 308 9.20 -20.99 20.69
CA VAL A 308 9.79 -21.35 19.41
C VAL A 308 10.48 -20.14 18.82
N LEU A 309 11.79 -20.26 18.60
CA LEU A 309 12.60 -19.25 17.92
C LEU A 309 12.86 -19.71 16.49
N ILE A 310 12.52 -18.83 15.54
CA ILE A 310 12.65 -19.14 14.10
C ILE A 310 14.11 -19.06 13.65
N ASN A 311 14.83 -18.06 14.13
CA ASN A 311 16.21 -17.80 13.70
C ASN A 311 17.21 -18.33 14.73
N GLN A 312 17.41 -17.59 15.81
CA GLN A 312 18.47 -17.87 16.77
C GLN A 312 17.92 -18.22 18.13
N LYS A 313 18.54 -19.20 18.78
CA LYS A 313 18.16 -19.72 20.08
C LYS A 313 19.23 -19.31 21.12
N PRO A 314 18.83 -18.77 22.29
CA PRO A 314 19.75 -18.49 23.38
C PRO A 314 20.38 -19.79 23.91
N ILE A 315 21.57 -19.68 24.50
CA ILE A 315 22.29 -20.80 25.09
C ILE A 315 21.67 -21.15 26.47
N GLU A 316 21.11 -20.15 27.13
CA GLU A 316 20.51 -20.23 28.45
C GLU A 316 19.26 -21.11 28.45
N GLU A 317 19.14 -21.91 29.51
CA GLU A 317 17.92 -22.68 29.79
C GLU A 317 17.09 -21.98 30.87
N PHE A 318 15.76 -22.03 30.70
CA PHE A 318 14.83 -21.36 31.59
C PHE A 318 14.01 -22.37 32.39
N LYS A 319 13.88 -22.14 33.70
CA LYS A 319 13.05 -22.99 34.56
C LYS A 319 11.59 -22.97 34.07
N TYR A 320 11.03 -24.16 33.87
CA TYR A 320 9.63 -24.43 33.48
C TYR A 320 9.23 -23.96 32.07
N VAL A 321 10.18 -23.58 31.23
CA VAL A 321 9.93 -23.15 29.85
C VAL A 321 10.99 -23.76 28.95
N LYS A 322 10.59 -24.50 27.91
CA LYS A 322 11.54 -25.03 26.92
C LYS A 322 11.65 -24.06 25.76
N VAL A 323 12.87 -23.66 25.44
CA VAL A 323 13.16 -22.87 24.23
C VAL A 323 13.63 -23.83 23.14
N LEU A 324 12.99 -23.77 21.98
CA LEU A 324 13.22 -24.68 20.86
C LEU A 324 13.42 -23.90 19.56
N THR A 325 14.17 -24.48 18.63
CA THR A 325 14.11 -24.08 17.21
C THR A 325 12.95 -24.79 16.52
N LEU A 326 12.56 -24.33 15.32
CA LEU A 326 11.49 -24.96 14.56
C LEU A 326 11.72 -26.47 14.35
N ASN A 327 12.94 -26.86 13.98
CA ASN A 327 13.31 -28.26 13.74
C ASN A 327 13.27 -29.13 15.01
N GLN A 328 13.37 -28.53 16.20
CA GLN A 328 13.32 -29.25 17.48
C GLN A 328 11.88 -29.43 17.98
N LEU A 329 10.91 -28.67 17.44
CA LEU A 329 9.55 -28.57 17.95
C LEU A 329 8.82 -29.92 17.95
N LEU A 330 8.75 -30.59 16.79
CA LEU A 330 8.01 -31.84 16.66
C LEU A 330 8.63 -32.97 17.48
N GLY A 331 9.97 -33.05 17.52
CA GLY A 331 10.68 -34.04 18.33
C GLY A 331 10.36 -33.88 19.81
N TYR A 332 10.31 -32.65 20.32
CA TYR A 332 9.95 -32.37 21.71
C TYR A 332 8.48 -32.69 22.01
N ILE A 333 7.55 -32.35 21.12
CA ILE A 333 6.12 -32.65 21.31
C ILE A 333 5.88 -34.16 21.39
N LYS A 334 6.57 -34.95 20.55
CA LYS A 334 6.42 -36.41 20.47
C LYS A 334 7.19 -37.20 21.53
N TYR A 335 8.00 -36.53 22.34
CA TYR A 335 8.82 -37.18 23.38
C TYR A 335 8.00 -37.77 24.53
N PHE A 336 6.80 -37.26 24.77
CA PHE A 336 6.01 -37.60 25.95
C PHE A 336 5.14 -38.85 25.73
N GLU A 337 4.78 -39.53 26.82
CA GLU A 337 3.88 -40.67 26.78
C GLU A 337 2.41 -40.23 26.71
N PRO A 338 1.56 -40.89 25.90
CA PRO A 338 0.13 -40.58 25.82
C PRO A 338 -0.55 -40.76 27.17
N THR A 339 -1.28 -39.75 27.61
CA THR A 339 -2.10 -39.81 28.82
C THR A 339 -3.59 -39.72 28.49
N PHE A 340 -3.98 -39.00 27.45
CA PHE A 340 -5.38 -38.80 27.07
C PHE A 340 -5.76 -39.63 25.85
N SER A 341 -6.98 -40.14 25.87
CA SER A 341 -7.63 -40.67 24.68
C SER A 341 -8.01 -39.55 23.71
N THR A 342 -8.17 -39.86 22.43
CA THR A 342 -8.63 -38.90 21.40
C THR A 342 -9.93 -38.19 21.80
N ARG A 343 -10.85 -38.87 22.49
CA ARG A 343 -12.09 -38.28 23.00
C ARG A 343 -11.82 -37.23 24.08
N GLU A 344 -10.93 -37.51 25.02
CA GLU A 344 -10.53 -36.56 26.07
C GLU A 344 -9.78 -35.37 25.47
N THR A 345 -8.89 -35.60 24.51
CA THR A 345 -8.20 -34.54 23.74
C THR A 345 -9.21 -33.60 23.06
N GLN A 346 -10.25 -34.16 22.42
CA GLN A 346 -11.30 -33.35 21.80
C GLN A 346 -12.10 -32.54 22.83
N LYS A 347 -12.48 -33.14 23.97
CA LYS A 347 -13.18 -32.41 25.04
C LYS A 347 -12.37 -31.24 25.59
N ILE A 348 -11.07 -31.41 25.79
CA ILE A 348 -10.17 -30.33 26.22
C ILE A 348 -10.17 -29.21 25.17
N ALA A 349 -10.07 -29.56 23.88
CA ALA A 349 -10.11 -28.57 22.81
C ALA A 349 -11.45 -27.82 22.75
N ASP A 350 -12.58 -28.53 22.86
CA ASP A 350 -13.92 -27.93 22.82
C ASP A 350 -14.14 -26.97 23.99
N TYR A 351 -13.69 -27.35 25.19
CA TYR A 351 -13.72 -26.49 26.39
C TYR A 351 -12.93 -25.19 26.17
N LEU A 352 -11.71 -25.30 25.62
CA LEU A 352 -10.88 -24.13 25.32
C LEU A 352 -11.55 -23.27 24.26
N LEU A 353 -12.03 -23.85 23.16
CA LEU A 353 -12.71 -23.12 22.09
C LEU A 353 -13.94 -22.36 22.59
N ALA A 354 -14.73 -22.94 23.50
CA ALA A 354 -15.90 -22.29 24.08
C ALA A 354 -15.55 -21.05 24.94
N ARG A 355 -14.36 -21.02 25.54
CA ARG A 355 -13.85 -19.90 26.35
C ARG A 355 -13.00 -18.91 25.55
N ASN A 356 -12.77 -19.18 24.27
CA ASN A 356 -12.01 -18.31 23.38
C ASN A 356 -12.86 -17.10 22.98
N PHE A 357 -12.57 -15.93 23.54
CA PHE A 357 -13.23 -14.69 23.17
C PHE A 357 -12.66 -14.18 21.85
N ARG A 358 -13.52 -14.02 20.85
CA ARG A 358 -13.22 -13.13 19.72
C ARG A 358 -13.75 -11.75 20.07
N ALA A 359 -12.89 -10.74 20.04
CA ALA A 359 -13.39 -9.40 19.73
C ALA A 359 -13.96 -9.51 18.32
N ILE A 360 -15.29 -9.50 18.19
CA ILE A 360 -15.94 -9.27 16.89
C ILE A 360 -15.44 -7.89 16.48
N VAL A 361 -14.57 -7.85 15.48
CA VAL A 361 -14.17 -6.61 14.82
C VAL A 361 -15.35 -6.26 13.93
N ASP A 362 -16.23 -5.39 14.42
CA ASP A 362 -17.20 -4.67 13.58
C ASP A 362 -16.48 -3.73 12.61
#